data_AF-A0A918YYW1-F1
#
_entry.id   AF-A0A918YYW1-F1
#
_cell.length_a   1.000
_cell.length_b   1.000
_cell.length_c   1.000
_cell.angle_alpha   90.00
_cell.angle_beta   90.00
_cell.angle_gamma   90.00
#
_symmetry.space_group_name_H-M   'P 1'
#
loop_
_entity.id
_entity.type
_entity.pdbx_description
1 polymer ?
#
loop_
_entity_poly.entity_id
_entity_poly.type
_entity_poly.pdbx_seq_one_letter_code
_entity_poly.pdbx_strand_id
1 'polypeptide(L)'
;MSGAGAAEDPFGMALLSDRNLLLLFVGQGVSRLGDGLYTAAVAWQAWALTHNPSAVALVTVAAYAPAFLATFVAASYADRYDRRRLMIGTDLARAAVVAAGVGMVMAGALNLTVLVLGTALLALIGAPFAPARNAIVPQIVPAENLQQANGVLQVAFRAAFFVGPLLLAPLLAFGSFPLVMAVDGLTFLVSAAALSALRVRRPAPAGPRVRLGADLAAGLAALRAAPDVLVVIATFVLALAVASGFLAVGLVVLVGQGGEYGLMLGIAGLAEIAGALVLVRLPLPRLAVTAVLAWALLGAFRLPLGLVHAPAAIAVLLAVTGLASALTDIPLIAFVQQRIPEAHLAKALGLWEAGIAGALAVSPFLASSVIGHIGVDRAFMVSSAVLIAIALAAAVALTAMSGARSRPTERVTVLSQP
;
A
#
# COMPACT_ATOMS: atom_id res chain seq x y z
N MET A 1 1.24 43.10 23.62
CA MET A 1 -0.05 42.48 23.99
C MET A 1 -0.50 41.61 22.82
N SER A 2 -0.74 40.32 23.10
CA SER A 2 -1.53 39.34 22.34
C SER A 2 -1.20 39.16 20.84
N GLY A 3 -0.64 38.04 20.38
CA GLY A 3 -1.14 36.70 20.69
C GLY A 3 -2.36 36.36 19.81
N ALA A 4 -2.24 36.52 18.49
CA ALA A 4 -3.15 35.85 17.56
C ALA A 4 -2.41 34.60 17.07
N GLY A 5 -2.69 33.47 17.73
CA GLY A 5 -2.21 32.17 17.29
C GLY A 5 -2.58 31.97 15.83
N ALA A 6 -1.57 31.83 14.98
CA ALA A 6 -1.76 31.17 13.70
C ALA A 6 -2.46 29.85 14.03
N ALA A 7 -3.71 29.70 13.61
CA ALA A 7 -4.43 28.47 13.75
C ALA A 7 -3.48 27.38 13.27
N GLU A 8 -3.06 26.50 14.18
CA GLU A 8 -2.27 25.34 13.81
C GLU A 8 -3.05 24.67 12.68
N ASP A 9 -2.43 24.55 11.52
CA ASP A 9 -2.96 23.78 10.40
C ASP A 9 -2.32 22.40 10.50
N PRO A 10 -2.82 21.52 11.41
CA PRO A 10 -2.21 20.22 11.66
C PRO A 10 -2.23 19.33 10.42
N PHE A 11 -3.07 19.68 9.43
CA PHE A 11 -3.23 18.94 8.19
C PHE A 11 -2.50 19.57 7.00
N GLY A 12 -1.92 20.76 7.11
CA GLY A 12 -1.21 21.41 6.01
C GLY A 12 -2.07 21.83 4.81
N MET A 13 -3.36 21.99 5.01
CA MET A 13 -4.30 22.39 3.97
C MET A 13 -4.04 23.80 3.44
N ALA A 14 -3.49 24.71 4.26
CA ALA A 14 -3.08 26.04 3.86
C ALA A 14 -2.02 26.01 2.75
N LEU A 15 -1.18 24.97 2.70
CA LEU A 15 -0.18 24.79 1.65
C LEU A 15 -0.80 24.52 0.28
N LEU A 16 -2.03 24.02 0.21
CA LEU A 16 -2.76 23.83 -1.05
C LEU A 16 -3.17 25.16 -1.69
N SER A 17 -2.93 26.29 -1.04
CA SER A 17 -3.04 27.62 -1.64
C SER A 17 -1.89 27.90 -2.63
N ASP A 18 -0.76 27.19 -2.51
CA ASP A 18 0.31 27.28 -3.51
C ASP A 18 -0.13 26.60 -4.81
N ARG A 19 -0.11 27.36 -5.91
CA ARG A 19 -0.57 26.89 -7.23
C ARG A 19 0.16 25.63 -7.69
N ASN A 20 1.48 25.52 -7.46
CA ASN A 20 2.23 24.36 -7.93
C ASN A 20 1.91 23.12 -7.09
N LEU A 21 1.81 23.27 -5.77
CA LEU A 21 1.43 22.16 -4.91
C LEU A 21 -0.01 21.70 -5.21
N LEU A 22 -0.96 22.63 -5.43
CA LEU A 22 -2.33 22.32 -5.80
C LEU A 22 -2.43 21.57 -7.13
N LEU A 23 -1.71 22.02 -8.16
CA LEU A 23 -1.67 21.34 -9.45
C LEU A 23 -1.14 19.92 -9.32
N LEU A 24 -0.07 19.72 -8.53
CA LEU A 24 0.45 18.39 -8.26
C LEU A 24 -0.55 17.56 -7.46
N PHE A 25 -1.15 18.12 -6.41
CA PHE A 25 -2.14 17.45 -5.57
C PHE A 25 -3.34 16.95 -6.37
N VAL A 26 -3.97 17.82 -7.17
CA VAL A 26 -5.17 17.48 -7.95
C VAL A 26 -4.83 16.52 -9.08
N GLY A 27 -3.82 16.83 -9.90
CA GLY A 27 -3.46 16.00 -11.05
C GLY A 27 -3.09 14.58 -10.63
N GLN A 28 -2.26 14.47 -9.59
CA GLN A 28 -1.83 13.17 -9.07
C GLN A 28 -2.89 12.46 -8.24
N GLY A 29 -3.71 13.20 -7.51
CA GLY A 29 -4.84 12.64 -6.78
C GLY A 29 -5.83 11.97 -7.74
N VAL A 30 -6.18 12.65 -8.83
CA VAL A 30 -7.06 12.10 -9.87
C VAL A 30 -6.45 10.87 -10.53
N SER A 31 -5.17 10.91 -10.91
CA SER A 31 -4.50 9.72 -11.48
C SER A 31 -4.41 8.55 -10.48
N ARG A 32 -4.17 8.83 -9.19
CA ARG A 32 -4.14 7.78 -8.16
C ARG A 32 -5.50 7.16 -7.90
N LEU A 33 -6.56 7.93 -8.04
CA LEU A 33 -7.92 7.43 -8.03
C LEU A 33 -8.15 6.48 -9.21
N GLY A 34 -7.71 6.88 -10.41
CA GLY A 34 -7.68 6.03 -11.61
C GLY A 34 -6.95 4.71 -11.37
N ASP A 35 -5.72 4.75 -10.83
CA ASP A 35 -4.92 3.57 -10.53
C ASP A 35 -5.70 2.54 -9.67
N GLY A 36 -6.39 3.03 -8.63
CA GLY A 36 -7.21 2.20 -7.75
C GLY A 36 -8.41 1.58 -8.46
N LEU A 37 -9.13 2.39 -9.24
CA LEU A 37 -10.23 1.94 -10.08
C LEU A 37 -9.77 0.88 -11.08
N TYR A 38 -8.69 1.13 -11.82
CA TYR A 38 -8.13 0.22 -12.81
C TYR A 38 -7.75 -1.12 -12.17
N THR A 39 -7.05 -1.08 -11.03
CA THR A 39 -6.61 -2.29 -10.32
C THR A 39 -7.80 -3.18 -9.92
N ALA A 40 -8.86 -2.57 -9.39
CA ALA A 40 -10.08 -3.31 -9.06
C ALA A 40 -10.80 -3.82 -10.33
N ALA A 41 -10.84 -3.01 -11.39
CA ALA A 41 -11.49 -3.36 -12.64
C ALA A 41 -10.82 -4.54 -13.35
N VAL A 42 -9.48 -4.59 -13.42
CA VAL A 42 -8.78 -5.70 -14.08
C VAL A 42 -8.86 -7.00 -13.27
N ALA A 43 -8.87 -6.92 -11.93
CA ALA A 43 -9.10 -8.09 -11.08
C ALA A 43 -10.53 -8.65 -11.29
N TRP A 44 -11.54 -7.76 -11.31
CA TRP A 44 -12.92 -8.10 -11.63
C TRP A 44 -13.05 -8.70 -13.04
N GLN A 45 -12.44 -8.08 -14.06
CA GLN A 45 -12.53 -8.56 -15.43
C GLN A 45 -11.84 -9.92 -15.62
N ALA A 46 -10.72 -10.18 -14.92
CA ALA A 46 -10.07 -11.48 -14.94
C ALA A 46 -11.01 -12.57 -14.39
N TRP A 47 -11.74 -12.27 -13.31
CA TRP A 47 -12.77 -13.15 -12.76
C TRP A 47 -13.92 -13.32 -13.75
N ALA A 48 -14.48 -12.24 -14.29
CA ALA A 48 -15.60 -12.29 -15.24
C ALA A 48 -15.28 -13.10 -16.50
N LEU A 49 -14.03 -13.06 -17.00
CA LEU A 49 -13.61 -13.82 -18.17
C LEU A 49 -13.44 -15.32 -17.91
N THR A 50 -13.04 -15.71 -16.70
CA THR A 50 -12.48 -17.06 -16.46
C THR A 50 -13.16 -17.83 -15.35
N HIS A 51 -13.86 -17.15 -14.43
CA HIS A 51 -14.37 -17.70 -13.18
C HIS A 51 -13.31 -18.50 -12.41
N ASN A 52 -12.04 -18.09 -12.55
CA ASN A 52 -10.88 -18.78 -12.00
C ASN A 52 -10.07 -17.86 -11.08
N PRO A 53 -9.87 -18.20 -9.79
CA PRO A 53 -9.08 -17.40 -8.85
C PRO A 53 -7.63 -17.17 -9.33
N SER A 54 -7.07 -18.10 -10.11
CA SER A 54 -5.69 -18.02 -10.62
C SER A 54 -5.52 -16.92 -11.65
N ALA A 55 -6.56 -16.62 -12.43
CA ALA A 55 -6.55 -15.51 -13.37
C ALA A 55 -6.49 -14.16 -12.63
N VAL A 56 -7.26 -14.03 -11.55
CA VAL A 56 -7.25 -12.85 -10.67
C VAL A 56 -5.89 -12.68 -10.01
N ALA A 57 -5.32 -13.75 -9.48
CA ALA A 57 -3.98 -13.72 -8.89
C ALA A 57 -2.92 -13.27 -9.90
N LEU A 58 -2.95 -13.79 -11.13
CA LEU A 58 -1.99 -13.46 -12.17
C LEU A 58 -2.07 -11.97 -12.55
N VAL A 59 -3.28 -11.42 -12.71
CA VAL A 59 -3.48 -10.00 -13.01
C VAL A 59 -3.10 -9.12 -11.83
N THR A 60 -3.42 -9.52 -10.60
CA THR A 60 -3.01 -8.81 -9.38
C THR A 60 -1.49 -8.72 -9.30
N VAL A 61 -0.78 -9.81 -9.54
CA VAL A 61 0.69 -9.83 -9.53
C VAL A 61 1.26 -8.98 -10.67
N ALA A 62 0.65 -9.02 -11.86
CA ALA A 62 1.03 -8.17 -12.98
C ALA A 62 0.88 -6.67 -12.67
N ALA A 63 -0.06 -6.27 -11.80
CA ALA A 63 -0.26 -4.87 -11.41
C ALA A 63 0.86 -4.32 -10.51
N TYR A 64 1.58 -5.17 -9.77
CA TYR A 64 2.55 -4.73 -8.77
C TYR A 64 3.99 -5.20 -9.05
N ALA A 65 4.19 -6.45 -9.42
CA ALA A 65 5.52 -7.05 -9.53
C ALA A 65 6.43 -6.35 -10.58
N PRO A 66 5.95 -5.99 -11.79
CA PRO A 66 6.78 -5.30 -12.77
C PRO A 66 7.26 -3.93 -12.27
N ALA A 67 6.38 -3.16 -11.63
CA ALA A 67 6.74 -1.86 -11.06
C ALA A 67 7.78 -1.99 -9.94
N PHE A 68 7.64 -2.99 -9.08
CA PHE A 68 8.60 -3.28 -8.01
C PHE A 68 9.99 -3.62 -8.58
N LEU A 69 10.07 -4.52 -9.55
CA LEU A 69 11.33 -4.89 -10.21
C LEU A 69 11.94 -3.70 -10.96
N ALA A 70 11.10 -2.87 -11.58
CA ALA A 70 11.54 -1.70 -12.31
C ALA A 70 12.01 -0.58 -11.38
N THR A 71 11.56 -0.51 -10.12
CA THR A 71 11.89 0.58 -9.18
C THR A 71 13.41 0.76 -9.01
N PHE A 72 14.18 -0.33 -9.02
CA PHE A 72 15.65 -0.30 -8.94
C PHE A 72 16.29 0.48 -10.10
N VAL A 73 15.69 0.39 -11.29
CA VAL A 73 16.13 1.10 -12.48
C VAL A 73 15.48 2.48 -12.55
N ALA A 74 14.20 2.59 -12.19
CA ALA A 74 13.38 3.77 -12.34
C ALA A 74 13.89 4.97 -11.52
N ALA A 75 14.44 4.71 -10.32
CA ALA A 75 15.10 5.74 -9.52
C ALA A 75 16.27 6.40 -10.28
N SER A 76 17.07 5.60 -11.00
CA SER A 76 18.19 6.13 -11.79
C SER A 76 17.74 6.97 -13.00
N TYR A 77 16.56 6.68 -13.56
CA TYR A 77 15.97 7.50 -14.62
C TYR A 77 15.45 8.83 -14.07
N ALA A 78 14.80 8.82 -12.90
CA ALA A 78 14.31 10.04 -12.24
C ALA A 78 15.45 11.03 -11.89
N ASP A 79 16.66 10.54 -11.68
CA ASP A 79 17.84 11.37 -11.42
C ASP A 79 18.48 11.96 -12.70
N ARG A 80 18.34 11.26 -13.84
CA ARG A 80 19.01 11.63 -15.10
C ARG A 80 18.19 12.56 -15.99
N TYR A 81 16.86 12.46 -15.93
CA TYR A 81 15.96 13.18 -16.81
C TYR A 81 15.26 14.34 -16.09
N ASP A 82 14.73 15.28 -16.87
CA ASP A 82 13.79 16.27 -16.37
C ASP A 82 12.57 15.55 -15.79
N ARG A 83 12.38 15.67 -14.47
CA ARG A 83 11.38 14.90 -13.70
C ARG A 83 9.96 15.20 -14.17
N ARG A 84 9.68 16.46 -14.53
CA ARG A 84 8.38 16.88 -15.05
C ARG A 84 8.11 16.25 -16.41
N ARG A 85 9.08 16.30 -17.33
CA ARG A 85 8.96 15.68 -18.66
C ARG A 85 8.84 14.15 -18.55
N LEU A 86 9.58 13.52 -17.64
CA LEU A 86 9.50 12.09 -17.39
C LEU A 86 8.09 11.70 -16.92
N MET A 87 7.54 12.42 -15.93
CA MET A 87 6.18 12.15 -15.43
C MET A 87 5.12 12.35 -16.52
N ILE A 88 5.20 13.44 -17.30
CA ILE A 88 4.27 13.68 -18.43
C ILE A 88 4.38 12.55 -19.46
N GLY A 89 5.60 12.17 -19.85
CA GLY A 89 5.83 11.08 -20.81
C GLY A 89 5.27 9.75 -20.33
N THR A 90 5.46 9.44 -19.04
CA THR A 90 4.87 8.26 -18.41
C THR A 90 3.34 8.31 -18.47
N ASP A 91 2.70 9.41 -18.07
CA ASP A 91 1.24 9.52 -18.11
C ASP A 91 0.67 9.38 -19.52
N LEU A 92 1.29 10.03 -20.51
CA LEU A 92 0.86 9.90 -21.91
C LEU A 92 1.03 8.47 -22.43
N ALA A 93 2.13 7.80 -22.08
CA ALA A 93 2.35 6.40 -22.44
C ALA A 93 1.34 5.46 -21.76
N ARG A 94 1.01 5.71 -20.48
CA ARG A 94 -0.04 4.97 -19.75
C ARG A 94 -1.41 5.17 -20.38
N ALA A 95 -1.78 6.41 -20.71
CA ALA A 95 -3.01 6.73 -21.43
C ALA A 95 -3.10 6.00 -22.78
N ALA A 96 -2.00 5.95 -23.54
CA ALA A 96 -1.94 5.25 -24.81
C ALA A 96 -2.12 3.72 -24.64
N VAL A 97 -1.49 3.11 -23.63
CA VAL A 97 -1.66 1.68 -23.33
C VAL A 97 -3.11 1.37 -22.94
N VAL A 98 -3.73 2.20 -22.10
CA VAL A 98 -5.13 2.03 -21.71
C VAL A 98 -6.07 2.21 -22.91
N ALA A 99 -5.83 3.23 -23.75
CA ALA A 99 -6.61 3.44 -24.97
C ALA A 99 -6.48 2.26 -25.95
N ALA A 100 -5.28 1.70 -26.11
CA ALA A 100 -5.07 0.49 -26.90
C ALA A 100 -5.83 -0.71 -26.30
N GLY A 101 -5.81 -0.86 -24.98
CA GLY A 101 -6.59 -1.86 -24.25
C GLY A 101 -8.09 -1.72 -24.53
N VAL A 102 -8.65 -0.51 -24.42
CA VAL A 102 -10.05 -0.20 -24.77
C VAL A 102 -10.36 -0.63 -26.20
N GLY A 103 -9.50 -0.28 -27.17
CA GLY A 103 -9.66 -0.69 -28.56
C GLY A 103 -9.68 -2.22 -28.74
N MET A 104 -8.83 -2.95 -28.03
CA MET A 104 -8.82 -4.42 -28.05
C MET A 104 -10.10 -5.01 -27.47
N VAL A 105 -10.66 -4.42 -26.40
CA VAL A 105 -11.95 -4.86 -25.85
C VAL A 105 -13.07 -4.63 -26.86
N MET A 106 -13.13 -3.44 -27.48
CA MET A 106 -14.14 -3.12 -28.49
C MET A 106 -14.04 -3.99 -29.74
N ALA A 107 -12.84 -4.44 -30.09
CA ALA A 107 -12.60 -5.38 -31.19
C ALA A 107 -12.90 -6.84 -30.83
N GLY A 108 -13.33 -7.14 -29.59
CA GLY A 108 -13.58 -8.51 -29.14
C GLY A 108 -12.32 -9.36 -28.93
N ALA A 109 -11.13 -8.73 -28.88
CA ALA A 109 -9.84 -9.39 -28.77
C ALA A 109 -9.35 -9.53 -27.32
N LEU A 110 -10.13 -9.08 -26.33
CA LEU A 110 -9.77 -9.17 -24.93
C LEU A 110 -9.77 -10.62 -24.44
N ASN A 111 -8.61 -11.08 -23.97
CA ASN A 111 -8.45 -12.34 -23.25
C ASN A 111 -7.54 -12.13 -22.03
N LEU A 112 -7.40 -13.17 -21.20
CA LEU A 112 -6.58 -13.09 -19.99
C LEU A 112 -5.12 -12.68 -20.28
N THR A 113 -4.52 -13.19 -21.35
CA THR A 113 -3.13 -12.87 -21.72
C THR A 113 -2.99 -11.38 -22.04
N VAL A 114 -3.89 -10.82 -22.84
CA VAL A 114 -3.91 -9.39 -23.16
C VAL A 114 -4.08 -8.55 -21.88
N LEU A 115 -5.00 -8.95 -21.00
CA LEU A 115 -5.25 -8.25 -19.74
C LEU A 115 -4.02 -8.25 -18.82
N VAL A 116 -3.34 -9.39 -18.68
CA VAL A 116 -2.12 -9.56 -17.87
C VAL A 116 -0.97 -8.74 -18.45
N LEU A 117 -0.70 -8.86 -19.76
CA LEU A 117 0.40 -8.15 -20.41
C LEU A 117 0.18 -6.64 -20.43
N GLY A 118 -1.04 -6.20 -20.71
CA GLY A 118 -1.40 -4.77 -20.66
C GLY A 118 -1.22 -4.19 -19.25
N THR A 119 -1.67 -4.92 -18.22
CA THR A 119 -1.51 -4.52 -16.81
C THR A 119 -0.03 -4.48 -16.41
N ALA A 120 0.75 -5.49 -16.80
CA ALA A 120 2.19 -5.52 -16.53
C ALA A 120 2.95 -4.37 -17.21
N LEU A 121 2.60 -4.08 -18.46
CA LEU A 121 3.16 -2.96 -19.22
C LEU A 121 2.81 -1.62 -18.57
N LEU A 122 1.56 -1.43 -18.16
CA LEU A 122 1.10 -0.22 -17.48
C LEU A 122 1.86 0.01 -16.17
N ALA A 123 2.05 -1.04 -15.37
CA ALA A 123 2.82 -1.01 -14.14
C ALA A 123 4.30 -0.67 -14.39
N LEU A 124 4.91 -1.27 -15.43
CA LEU A 124 6.30 -1.00 -15.81
C LEU A 124 6.50 0.45 -16.26
N ILE A 125 5.63 0.97 -17.13
CA ILE A 125 5.68 2.36 -17.60
C ILE A 125 5.50 3.33 -16.43
N GLY A 126 4.61 3.01 -15.48
CA GLY A 126 4.34 3.81 -14.28
C GLY A 126 5.45 3.81 -13.23
N ALA A 127 6.40 2.86 -13.27
CA ALA A 127 7.41 2.68 -12.23
C ALA A 127 8.28 3.94 -11.94
N PRO A 128 8.71 4.75 -12.93
CA PRO A 128 9.50 5.97 -12.69
C PRO A 128 8.70 7.11 -12.08
N PHE A 129 7.37 6.99 -12.04
CA PHE A 129 6.51 8.09 -11.67
C PHE A 129 6.66 8.50 -10.21
N ALA A 130 6.60 7.54 -9.29
CA ALA A 130 6.74 7.80 -7.85
C ALA A 130 8.10 8.43 -7.48
N PRO A 131 9.27 7.92 -7.93
CA PRO A 131 10.55 8.57 -7.65
C PRO A 131 10.66 9.95 -8.30
N ALA A 132 10.18 10.14 -9.55
CA ALA A 132 10.18 11.44 -10.20
C ALA A 132 9.31 12.48 -9.45
N ARG A 133 8.13 12.06 -8.97
CA ARG A 133 7.26 12.88 -8.12
C ARG A 133 7.94 13.26 -6.80
N ASN A 134 8.54 12.30 -6.10
CA ASN A 134 9.22 12.60 -4.84
C ASN A 134 10.39 13.57 -5.07
N ALA A 135 11.07 13.50 -6.22
CA ALA A 135 12.14 14.41 -6.60
C ALA A 135 11.66 15.79 -7.11
N ILE A 136 10.41 15.92 -7.58
CA ILE A 136 9.87 17.21 -8.04
C ILE A 136 9.35 18.09 -6.89
N VAL A 137 8.86 17.49 -5.80
CA VAL A 137 8.29 18.21 -4.64
C VAL A 137 9.26 19.26 -4.07
N PRO A 138 10.55 18.96 -3.82
CA PRO A 138 11.53 19.96 -3.37
C PRO A 138 11.81 21.11 -4.34
N GLN A 139 11.37 21.00 -5.59
CA GLN A 139 11.59 22.01 -6.63
C GLN A 139 10.41 22.99 -6.76
N ILE A 140 9.31 22.69 -6.08
CA ILE A 140 8.07 23.48 -6.11
C ILE A 140 7.65 24.00 -4.72
N VAL A 141 8.09 23.36 -3.63
CA VAL A 141 7.78 23.76 -2.25
C VAL A 141 9.08 24.20 -1.52
N PRO A 142 9.05 25.28 -0.71
CA PRO A 142 10.17 25.68 0.15
C PRO A 142 10.59 24.59 1.15
N ALA A 143 11.86 24.60 1.56
CA ALA A 143 12.45 23.56 2.41
C ALA A 143 11.69 23.39 3.75
N GLU A 144 11.22 24.50 4.30
CA GLU A 144 10.51 24.60 5.59
C GLU A 144 9.16 23.87 5.56
N ASN A 145 8.54 23.79 4.38
CA ASN A 145 7.21 23.22 4.19
C ASN A 145 7.25 21.80 3.60
N LEU A 146 8.43 21.23 3.33
CA LEU A 146 8.54 19.94 2.63
C LEU A 146 7.92 18.78 3.40
N GLN A 147 8.12 18.72 4.71
CA GLN A 147 7.56 17.63 5.52
C GLN A 147 6.03 17.66 5.48
N GLN A 148 5.43 18.83 5.69
CA GLN A 148 3.99 19.01 5.68
C GLN A 148 3.40 18.76 4.28
N ALA A 149 4.05 19.27 3.21
CA ALA A 149 3.63 19.00 1.84
C ALA A 149 3.69 17.50 1.48
N ASN A 150 4.76 16.80 1.86
CA ASN A 150 4.85 15.35 1.63
C ASN A 150 3.79 14.58 2.44
N GLY A 151 3.50 15.00 3.67
CA GLY A 151 2.43 14.41 4.49
C GLY A 151 1.06 14.51 3.82
N VAL A 152 0.68 15.71 3.36
CA VAL A 152 -0.58 15.95 2.64
C VAL A 152 -0.68 15.09 1.39
N LEU A 153 0.36 15.10 0.56
CA LEU A 153 0.39 14.32 -0.69
C LEU A 153 0.29 12.81 -0.41
N GLN A 154 0.99 12.31 0.61
CA GLN A 154 0.97 10.90 0.96
C GLN A 154 -0.42 10.44 1.40
N VAL A 155 -1.07 11.19 2.29
CA VAL A 155 -2.43 10.89 2.76
C VAL A 155 -3.42 10.95 1.61
N ALA A 156 -3.38 12.02 0.81
CA ALA A 156 -4.31 12.23 -0.30
C ALA A 156 -4.19 11.16 -1.38
N PHE A 157 -2.97 10.74 -1.74
CA PHE A 157 -2.77 9.72 -2.77
C PHE A 157 -3.13 8.32 -2.31
N ARG A 158 -2.87 7.98 -1.03
CA ARG A 158 -3.36 6.73 -0.44
C ARG A 158 -4.89 6.73 -0.43
N ALA A 159 -5.49 7.82 0.02
CA ALA A 159 -6.94 7.96 0.03
C ALA A 159 -7.56 7.83 -1.37
N ALA A 160 -6.99 8.54 -2.35
CA ALA A 160 -7.44 8.48 -3.74
C ALA A 160 -7.42 7.04 -4.29
N PHE A 161 -6.33 6.31 -4.07
CA PHE A 161 -6.21 4.91 -4.50
C PHE A 161 -7.30 4.02 -3.90
N PHE A 162 -7.60 4.16 -2.61
CA PHE A 162 -8.64 3.39 -1.95
C PHE A 162 -10.07 3.82 -2.31
N VAL A 163 -10.26 5.09 -2.68
CA VAL A 163 -11.55 5.61 -3.14
C VAL A 163 -11.85 5.18 -4.58
N GLY A 164 -10.84 5.02 -5.43
CA GLY A 164 -10.97 4.62 -6.83
C GLY A 164 -11.92 3.44 -7.08
N PRO A 165 -11.75 2.29 -6.38
CA PRO A 165 -12.63 1.12 -6.51
C PRO A 165 -14.12 1.39 -6.28
N LEU A 166 -14.50 2.43 -5.50
CA LEU A 166 -15.91 2.79 -5.29
C LEU A 166 -16.63 3.16 -6.59
N LEU A 167 -15.88 3.62 -7.60
CA LEU A 167 -16.42 3.96 -8.90
C LEU A 167 -16.71 2.74 -9.77
N LEU A 168 -16.22 1.55 -9.42
CA LEU A 168 -16.34 0.35 -10.25
C LEU A 168 -17.80 -0.07 -10.44
N ALA A 169 -18.57 -0.22 -9.34
CA ALA A 169 -19.99 -0.56 -9.40
C ALA A 169 -20.83 0.42 -10.23
N PRO A 170 -20.83 1.74 -9.97
CA PRO A 170 -21.64 2.65 -10.76
C PRO A 170 -21.21 2.69 -12.22
N LEU A 171 -19.91 2.68 -12.53
CA LEU A 171 -19.45 2.70 -13.93
C LEU A 171 -19.83 1.43 -14.71
N LEU A 172 -19.83 0.26 -14.06
CA LEU A 172 -20.30 -0.98 -14.67
C LEU A 172 -21.84 -1.06 -14.75
N ALA A 173 -22.57 -0.40 -13.84
CA ALA A 173 -24.03 -0.36 -13.89
C ALA A 173 -24.57 0.51 -15.04
N PHE A 174 -23.89 1.62 -15.35
CA PHE A 174 -24.30 2.54 -16.43
C PHE A 174 -23.54 2.33 -17.74
N GLY A 175 -22.52 1.48 -17.76
CA GLY A 175 -21.62 1.33 -18.90
C GLY A 175 -21.04 -0.07 -19.02
N SER A 176 -19.75 -0.15 -19.37
CA SER A 176 -19.05 -1.39 -19.63
C SER A 176 -17.60 -1.31 -19.17
N PHE A 177 -16.89 -2.44 -19.13
CA PHE A 177 -15.46 -2.48 -18.78
C PHE A 177 -14.61 -1.48 -19.60
N PRO A 178 -14.81 -1.31 -20.92
CA PRO A 178 -14.20 -0.23 -21.70
C PRO A 178 -14.40 1.18 -21.13
N LEU A 179 -15.59 1.50 -20.61
CA LEU A 179 -15.85 2.80 -19.99
C LEU A 179 -14.98 2.97 -18.74
N VAL A 180 -14.88 1.95 -17.90
CA VAL A 180 -14.05 1.96 -16.69
C VAL A 180 -12.57 2.21 -17.05
N MET A 181 -12.06 1.49 -18.05
CA MET A 181 -10.70 1.71 -18.56
C MET A 181 -10.53 3.11 -19.14
N ALA A 182 -11.49 3.61 -19.93
CA ALA A 182 -11.41 4.95 -20.50
C ALA A 182 -11.37 6.04 -19.42
N VAL A 183 -12.14 5.90 -18.34
CA VAL A 183 -12.10 6.81 -17.19
C VAL A 183 -10.70 6.84 -16.58
N ASP A 184 -10.07 5.69 -16.34
CA ASP A 184 -8.67 5.63 -15.87
C ASP A 184 -7.70 6.31 -16.86
N GLY A 185 -7.82 6.01 -18.16
CA GLY A 185 -7.01 6.64 -19.20
C GLY A 185 -7.12 8.17 -19.21
N LEU A 186 -8.32 8.72 -18.98
CA LEU A 186 -8.55 10.16 -18.84
C LEU A 186 -7.86 10.74 -17.60
N THR A 187 -7.75 9.97 -16.50
CA THR A 187 -7.06 10.45 -15.30
C THR A 187 -5.57 10.69 -15.54
N PHE A 188 -4.91 9.89 -16.39
CA PHE A 188 -3.53 10.13 -16.80
C PHE A 188 -3.40 11.41 -17.63
N LEU A 189 -4.36 11.68 -18.51
CA LEU A 189 -4.36 12.93 -19.29
C LEU A 189 -4.56 14.16 -18.40
N VAL A 190 -5.43 14.08 -17.38
CA VAL A 190 -5.60 15.13 -16.36
C VAL A 190 -4.30 15.37 -15.61
N SER A 191 -3.61 14.30 -15.20
CA SER A 191 -2.30 14.39 -14.55
C SER A 191 -1.25 15.05 -15.45
N ALA A 192 -1.12 14.59 -16.71
CA ALA A 192 -0.20 15.17 -17.69
C ALA A 192 -0.48 16.66 -17.93
N ALA A 193 -1.76 17.05 -18.04
CA ALA A 193 -2.16 18.45 -18.19
C ALA A 193 -1.79 19.29 -16.96
N ALA A 194 -2.05 18.79 -15.74
CA ALA A 194 -1.69 19.48 -14.50
C ALA A 194 -0.17 19.64 -14.37
N LEU A 195 0.61 18.59 -14.69
CA LEU A 195 2.06 18.62 -14.74
C LEU A 195 2.58 19.60 -15.81
N SER A 196 1.90 19.72 -16.95
CA SER A 196 2.25 20.70 -17.99
C SER A 196 2.05 22.15 -17.52
N ALA A 197 1.19 22.41 -16.54
CA ALA A 197 0.98 23.74 -15.96
C ALA A 197 1.94 24.10 -14.81
N LEU A 198 2.74 23.13 -14.34
CA LEU A 198 3.72 23.32 -13.26
C LEU A 198 4.89 24.21 -13.68
N ARG A 199 5.29 25.10 -12.77
CA ARG A 199 6.50 25.92 -12.90
C ARG A 199 7.56 25.44 -11.92
N VAL A 200 8.59 24.77 -12.44
CA VAL A 200 9.69 24.20 -11.66
C VAL A 200 10.80 25.22 -11.52
N ARG A 201 11.23 25.52 -10.29
CA ARG A 201 12.16 26.65 -10.02
C ARG A 201 13.63 26.30 -10.17
N ARG A 202 14.08 25.08 -9.81
CA ARG A 202 15.47 24.61 -9.95
C ARG A 202 15.59 23.07 -9.93
N PRO A 203 16.60 22.47 -10.59
CA PRO A 203 16.94 21.06 -10.39
C PRO A 203 17.46 20.83 -8.97
N ALA A 204 16.93 19.83 -8.26
CA ALA A 204 17.53 19.37 -7.01
C ALA A 204 18.89 18.66 -7.28
N PRO A 205 19.89 18.79 -6.37
CA PRO A 205 21.15 18.05 -6.45
C PRO A 205 20.91 16.54 -6.51
N ALA A 206 21.76 15.82 -7.25
CA ALA A 206 21.73 14.36 -7.24
C ALA A 206 22.14 13.83 -5.86
N GLY A 207 21.35 12.90 -5.31
CA GLY A 207 21.68 12.21 -4.09
C GLY A 207 22.88 11.26 -4.27
N PRO A 208 23.53 10.83 -3.18
CA PRO A 208 24.60 9.84 -3.24
C PRO A 208 24.12 8.51 -3.83
N ARG A 209 25.00 7.82 -4.57
CA ARG A 209 24.71 6.51 -5.17
C ARG A 209 24.43 5.46 -4.08
N VAL A 210 23.28 4.80 -4.17
CA VAL A 210 22.88 3.68 -3.31
C VAL A 210 23.80 2.47 -3.57
N ARG A 211 24.30 1.84 -2.50
CA ARG A 211 25.08 0.60 -2.57
C ARG A 211 24.25 -0.55 -2.04
N LEU A 212 23.34 -1.06 -2.89
CA LEU A 212 22.33 -2.09 -2.57
C LEU A 212 22.85 -3.21 -1.67
N GLY A 213 23.98 -3.85 -2.01
CA GLY A 213 24.52 -4.95 -1.21
C GLY A 213 24.98 -4.55 0.19
N ALA A 214 25.63 -3.39 0.33
CA ALA A 214 26.09 -2.88 1.61
C ALA A 214 24.91 -2.40 2.48
N ASP A 215 23.92 -1.76 1.87
CA ASP A 215 22.72 -1.28 2.56
C ASP A 215 21.85 -2.44 3.08
N LEU A 216 21.73 -3.51 2.30
CA LEU A 216 21.05 -4.75 2.72
C LEU A 216 21.76 -5.41 3.90
N ALA A 217 23.09 -5.55 3.84
CA ALA A 217 23.87 -6.13 4.92
C ALA A 217 23.75 -5.31 6.21
N ALA A 218 23.80 -3.97 6.11
CA ALA A 218 23.65 -3.05 7.23
C ALA A 218 22.23 -3.11 7.83
N GLY A 219 21.18 -3.17 7.00
CA GLY A 219 19.80 -3.32 7.47
C GLY A 219 19.59 -4.63 8.21
N LEU A 220 20.10 -5.75 7.66
CA LEU A 220 20.00 -7.06 8.29
C LEU A 220 20.78 -7.14 9.61
N ALA A 221 21.98 -6.55 9.67
CA ALA A 221 22.75 -6.46 10.90
C ALA A 221 22.00 -5.66 11.99
N ALA A 222 21.40 -4.52 11.62
CA ALA A 222 20.62 -3.71 12.54
C ALA A 222 19.40 -4.45 13.11
N LEU A 223 18.68 -5.21 12.27
CA LEU A 223 17.54 -6.01 12.73
C LEU A 223 17.95 -7.19 13.60
N ARG A 224 19.07 -7.86 13.29
CA ARG A 224 19.61 -8.93 14.15
C ARG A 224 20.03 -8.43 15.53
N ALA A 225 20.49 -7.18 15.63
CA ALA A 225 20.81 -6.53 16.89
C ALA A 225 19.56 -6.14 17.72
N ALA A 226 18.38 -6.06 17.08
CA ALA A 226 17.11 -5.72 17.71
C ALA A 226 16.09 -6.86 17.49
N PRO A 227 16.23 -7.99 18.21
CA PRO A 227 15.45 -9.21 17.94
C PRO A 227 13.94 -9.01 18.11
N ASP A 228 13.51 -8.09 18.98
CA ASP A 228 12.10 -7.72 19.15
C ASP A 228 11.55 -6.98 17.93
N VAL A 229 12.36 -6.12 17.28
CA VAL A 229 12.00 -5.48 16.01
C VAL A 229 11.93 -6.51 14.88
N LEU A 230 12.90 -7.44 14.83
CA LEU A 230 12.91 -8.52 13.85
C LEU A 230 11.65 -9.39 13.95
N VAL A 231 11.22 -9.75 15.17
CA VAL A 231 9.97 -10.52 15.38
C VAL A 231 8.76 -9.75 14.83
N VAL A 232 8.62 -8.47 15.15
CA VAL A 232 7.47 -7.66 14.69
C VAL A 232 7.46 -7.55 13.16
N ILE A 233 8.60 -7.23 12.53
CA ILE A 233 8.72 -7.11 11.07
C ILE A 233 8.47 -8.47 10.38
N ALA A 234 9.08 -9.55 10.87
CA ALA A 234 8.90 -10.88 10.28
C ALA A 234 7.45 -11.35 10.39
N THR A 235 6.82 -11.12 11.54
CA THR A 235 5.41 -11.43 11.78
C THR A 235 4.51 -10.62 10.85
N PHE A 236 4.80 -9.33 10.66
CA PHE A 236 4.07 -8.48 9.72
C PHE A 236 4.14 -9.00 8.28
N VAL A 237 5.35 -9.30 7.81
CA VAL A 237 5.56 -9.82 6.44
C VAL A 237 4.86 -11.17 6.26
N LEU A 238 4.96 -12.07 7.25
CA LEU A 238 4.29 -13.36 7.22
C LEU A 238 2.75 -13.21 7.24
N ALA A 239 2.22 -12.38 8.13
CA ALA A 239 0.81 -12.06 8.23
C ALA A 239 0.27 -11.49 6.90
N LEU A 240 1.00 -10.57 6.28
CA LEU A 240 0.64 -10.00 4.98
C LEU A 240 0.64 -11.08 3.88
N ALA A 241 1.62 -11.98 3.88
CA ALA A 241 1.73 -13.07 2.91
C ALA A 241 0.55 -14.07 3.00
N VAL A 242 0.00 -14.29 4.20
CA VAL A 242 -1.13 -15.22 4.40
C VAL A 242 -2.51 -14.55 4.39
N ALA A 243 -2.59 -13.21 4.31
CA ALA A 243 -3.88 -12.50 4.44
C ALA A 243 -4.22 -11.58 3.26
N SER A 244 -3.25 -10.89 2.65
CA SER A 244 -3.52 -9.86 1.64
C SER A 244 -4.12 -10.43 0.35
N GLY A 245 -3.60 -11.54 -0.14
CA GLY A 245 -4.06 -12.25 -1.33
C GLY A 245 -5.48 -12.78 -1.19
N PHE A 246 -5.93 -13.12 0.02
CA PHE A 246 -7.30 -13.56 0.27
C PHE A 246 -8.31 -12.41 0.11
N LEU A 247 -7.92 -11.17 0.46
CA LEU A 247 -8.73 -10.00 0.08
C LEU A 247 -8.61 -9.68 -1.42
N ALA A 248 -7.41 -9.72 -2.00
CA ALA A 248 -7.22 -9.38 -3.41
C ALA A 248 -7.95 -10.35 -4.36
N VAL A 249 -7.87 -11.65 -4.09
CA VAL A 249 -8.43 -12.74 -4.91
C VAL A 249 -9.74 -13.26 -4.34
N GLY A 250 -9.80 -13.58 -3.05
CA GLY A 250 -10.99 -14.17 -2.44
C GLY A 250 -12.19 -13.24 -2.42
N LEU A 251 -11.99 -11.93 -2.23
CA LEU A 251 -13.12 -11.01 -2.18
C LEU A 251 -13.83 -10.89 -3.54
N VAL A 252 -13.09 -10.87 -4.66
CA VAL A 252 -13.72 -10.87 -5.99
C VAL A 252 -14.40 -12.20 -6.28
N VAL A 253 -13.87 -13.33 -5.77
CA VAL A 253 -14.56 -14.62 -5.88
C VAL A 253 -15.87 -14.63 -5.07
N LEU A 254 -15.87 -13.97 -3.91
CA LEU A 254 -17.02 -13.93 -2.99
C LEU A 254 -18.15 -13.02 -3.48
N VAL A 255 -17.82 -11.85 -4.06
CA VAL A 255 -18.82 -10.81 -4.44
C VAL A 255 -18.74 -10.32 -5.89
N GLY A 256 -17.93 -10.94 -6.74
CA GLY A 256 -17.59 -10.44 -8.08
C GLY A 256 -18.65 -10.65 -9.17
N GLN A 257 -19.92 -10.91 -8.83
CA GLN A 257 -20.99 -11.04 -9.83
C GLN A 257 -21.31 -9.71 -10.55
N GLY A 258 -20.87 -8.57 -9.98
CA GLY A 258 -20.90 -7.24 -10.58
C GLY A 258 -19.79 -6.37 -10.01
N GLY A 259 -19.92 -5.03 -10.14
CA GLY A 259 -18.91 -4.11 -9.59
C GLY A 259 -18.94 -3.95 -8.06
N GLU A 260 -19.78 -4.71 -7.34
CA GLU A 260 -19.88 -4.70 -5.88
C GLU A 260 -18.54 -4.97 -5.18
N TYR A 261 -17.69 -5.79 -5.79
CA TYR A 261 -16.30 -5.98 -5.36
C TYR A 261 -15.56 -4.66 -5.14
N GLY A 262 -15.72 -3.69 -6.04
CA GLY A 262 -15.10 -2.37 -5.91
C GLY A 262 -15.67 -1.55 -4.76
N LEU A 263 -16.98 -1.66 -4.48
CA LEU A 263 -17.60 -1.05 -3.31
C LEU A 263 -17.00 -1.63 -2.02
N MET A 264 -16.86 -2.95 -1.95
CA MET A 264 -16.30 -3.65 -0.79
C MET A 264 -14.85 -3.25 -0.51
N LEU A 265 -14.01 -3.16 -1.55
CA LEU A 265 -12.64 -2.65 -1.42
C LEU A 265 -12.60 -1.20 -0.94
N GLY A 266 -13.44 -0.35 -1.51
CA GLY A 266 -13.47 1.07 -1.16
C GLY A 266 -13.98 1.33 0.26
N ILE A 267 -14.96 0.55 0.74
CA ILE A 267 -15.42 0.58 2.14
C ILE A 267 -14.27 0.21 3.08
N ALA A 268 -13.53 -0.86 2.79
CA ALA A 268 -12.38 -1.27 3.61
C ALA A 268 -11.32 -0.16 3.66
N GLY A 269 -10.97 0.43 2.49
CA GLY A 269 -9.97 1.49 2.42
C GLY A 269 -10.39 2.80 3.09
N LEU A 270 -11.65 3.24 2.94
CA LEU A 270 -12.18 4.39 3.67
C LEU A 270 -12.16 4.16 5.19
N ALA A 271 -12.52 2.96 5.62
CA ALA A 271 -12.48 2.61 7.04
C ALA A 271 -11.06 2.56 7.59
N GLU A 272 -10.06 2.14 6.80
CA GLU A 272 -8.63 2.23 7.18
C GLU A 272 -8.19 3.67 7.42
N ILE A 273 -8.58 4.59 6.54
CA ILE A 273 -8.31 6.03 6.72
C ILE A 273 -8.97 6.55 8.00
N ALA A 274 -10.23 6.20 8.24
CA ALA A 274 -10.93 6.55 9.47
C ALA A 274 -10.22 5.97 10.70
N GLY A 275 -9.73 4.73 10.62
CA GLY A 275 -8.98 4.07 11.68
C GLY A 275 -7.68 4.80 12.00
N ALA A 276 -6.94 5.20 10.98
CA ALA A 276 -5.73 6.00 11.14
C ALA A 276 -6.02 7.34 11.85
N LEU A 277 -7.09 8.04 11.47
CA LEU A 277 -7.49 9.31 12.11
C LEU A 277 -7.91 9.12 13.58
N VAL A 278 -8.59 8.03 13.91
CA VAL A 278 -8.93 7.69 15.30
C VAL A 278 -7.66 7.43 16.11
N LEU A 279 -6.69 6.70 15.56
CA LEU A 279 -5.45 6.34 16.25
C LEU A 279 -4.56 7.53 16.59
N VAL A 280 -4.61 8.61 15.81
CA VAL A 280 -3.88 9.85 16.14
C VAL A 280 -4.23 10.40 17.53
N ARG A 281 -5.45 10.12 18.02
CA ARG A 281 -5.94 10.60 19.32
C ARG A 281 -5.82 9.58 20.45
N LEU A 282 -5.37 8.36 20.16
CA LEU A 282 -5.33 7.28 21.15
C LEU A 282 -3.89 7.03 21.61
N PRO A 283 -3.62 7.05 22.93
CA PRO A 283 -2.34 6.59 23.44
C PRO A 283 -2.22 5.08 23.23
N LEU A 284 -1.17 4.65 22.53
CA LEU A 284 -0.90 3.23 22.29
C LEU A 284 0.25 2.74 23.21
N PRO A 285 -0.06 2.21 24.41
CA PRO A 285 0.96 1.56 25.21
C PRO A 285 1.43 0.27 24.52
N ARG A 286 2.71 -0.08 24.66
CA ARG A 286 3.30 -1.34 24.17
C ARG A 286 3.16 -1.56 22.65
N LEU A 287 3.62 -0.58 21.87
CA LEU A 287 3.56 -0.55 20.40
C LEU A 287 3.80 -1.90 19.70
N ALA A 288 4.84 -2.64 20.06
CA ALA A 288 5.16 -3.94 19.46
C ALA A 288 4.03 -4.98 19.62
N VAL A 289 3.47 -5.09 20.82
CA VAL A 289 2.38 -6.04 21.11
C VAL A 289 1.09 -5.60 20.43
N THR A 290 0.80 -4.30 20.44
CA THR A 290 -0.36 -3.73 19.74
C THR A 290 -0.31 -4.02 18.24
N ALA A 291 0.84 -3.78 17.59
CA ALA A 291 1.03 -4.03 16.17
C ALA A 291 0.82 -5.51 15.79
N VAL A 292 1.30 -6.42 16.63
CA VAL A 292 1.17 -7.86 16.38
C VAL A 292 -0.27 -8.34 16.65
N LEU A 293 -0.90 -7.92 17.75
CA LEU A 293 -2.27 -8.32 18.09
C LEU A 293 -3.31 -7.71 17.14
N ALA A 294 -2.99 -6.60 16.46
CA ALA A 294 -3.82 -6.06 15.39
C ALA A 294 -4.13 -7.13 14.32
N TRP A 295 -3.16 -7.97 13.98
CA TRP A 295 -3.39 -9.08 13.04
C TRP A 295 -4.40 -10.10 13.55
N ALA A 296 -4.43 -10.41 14.85
CA ALA A 296 -5.47 -11.26 15.43
C ALA A 296 -6.85 -10.62 15.31
N LEU A 297 -6.94 -9.30 15.52
CA LEU A 297 -8.18 -8.55 15.36
C LEU A 297 -8.67 -8.58 13.90
N LEU A 298 -7.76 -8.38 12.93
CA LEU A 298 -8.08 -8.52 11.50
C LEU A 298 -8.56 -9.94 11.17
N GLY A 299 -7.91 -10.96 11.70
CA GLY A 299 -8.33 -12.36 11.53
C GLY A 299 -9.71 -12.61 12.12
N ALA A 300 -10.00 -12.10 13.32
CA ALA A 300 -11.29 -12.26 13.97
C ALA A 300 -12.45 -11.67 13.16
N PHE A 301 -12.25 -10.53 12.50
CA PHE A 301 -13.28 -9.91 11.65
C PHE A 301 -13.34 -10.47 10.23
N ARG A 302 -12.27 -11.07 9.72
CA ARG A 302 -12.26 -11.75 8.42
C ARG A 302 -12.79 -13.19 8.48
N LEU A 303 -12.71 -13.85 9.63
CA LEU A 303 -13.17 -15.23 9.78
C LEU A 303 -14.65 -15.43 9.41
N PRO A 304 -15.59 -14.57 9.84
CA PRO A 304 -17.00 -14.70 9.48
C PRO A 304 -17.30 -14.46 7.99
N LEU A 305 -16.37 -13.91 7.19
CA LEU A 305 -16.55 -13.78 5.74
C LEU A 305 -16.70 -15.14 5.06
N GLY A 306 -16.20 -16.21 5.66
CA GLY A 306 -16.40 -17.57 5.17
C GLY A 306 -17.75 -18.20 5.55
N LEU A 307 -18.61 -17.48 6.28
CA LEU A 307 -19.90 -17.96 6.77
C LEU A 307 -21.07 -17.10 6.32
N VAL A 308 -20.81 -15.88 5.87
CA VAL A 308 -21.83 -14.87 5.61
C VAL A 308 -21.76 -14.41 4.15
N HIS A 309 -22.89 -14.51 3.45
CA HIS A 309 -23.01 -14.14 2.04
C HIS A 309 -23.89 -12.91 1.81
N ALA A 310 -24.45 -12.30 2.86
CA ALA A 310 -25.23 -11.08 2.75
C ALA A 310 -24.31 -9.87 2.47
N PRO A 311 -24.48 -9.12 1.37
CA PRO A 311 -23.57 -8.03 0.98
C PRO A 311 -23.38 -6.96 2.07
N ALA A 312 -24.47 -6.60 2.77
CA ALA A 312 -24.42 -5.63 3.86
C ALA A 312 -23.56 -6.12 5.04
N ALA A 313 -23.61 -7.41 5.36
CA ALA A 313 -22.82 -7.99 6.43
C ALA A 313 -21.33 -8.09 6.04
N ILE A 314 -21.03 -8.46 4.78
CA ILE A 314 -19.67 -8.43 4.22
C ILE A 314 -19.10 -7.00 4.29
N ALA A 315 -19.88 -6.00 3.88
CA ALA A 315 -19.49 -4.59 3.95
C ALA A 315 -19.14 -4.15 5.38
N VAL A 316 -19.96 -4.52 6.37
CA VAL A 316 -19.70 -4.22 7.79
C VAL A 316 -18.41 -4.90 8.26
N LEU A 317 -18.22 -6.20 7.96
CA LEU A 317 -17.00 -6.92 8.35
C LEU A 317 -15.75 -6.31 7.72
N LEU A 318 -15.83 -5.86 6.46
CA LEU A 318 -14.74 -5.19 5.77
C LEU A 318 -14.48 -3.78 6.28
N ALA A 319 -15.52 -3.02 6.65
CA ALA A 319 -15.36 -1.73 7.30
C ALA A 319 -14.62 -1.88 8.63
N VAL A 320 -15.03 -2.83 9.48
CA VAL A 320 -14.35 -3.07 10.76
C VAL A 320 -12.92 -3.60 10.55
N THR A 321 -12.71 -4.46 9.54
CA THR A 321 -11.38 -4.91 9.13
C THR A 321 -10.49 -3.75 8.70
N GLY A 322 -11.01 -2.82 7.90
CA GLY A 322 -10.30 -1.62 7.47
C GLY A 322 -9.91 -0.74 8.65
N LEU A 323 -10.87 -0.43 9.53
CA LEU A 323 -10.63 0.35 10.75
C LEU A 323 -9.52 -0.24 11.61
N ALA A 324 -9.52 -1.56 11.78
CA ALA A 324 -8.49 -2.28 12.52
C ALA A 324 -7.14 -2.33 11.78
N SER A 325 -7.13 -2.24 10.44
CA SER A 325 -5.90 -2.34 9.63
C SER A 325 -4.90 -1.24 9.95
N ALA A 326 -5.35 -0.03 10.34
CA ALA A 326 -4.45 1.03 10.74
C ALA A 326 -3.59 0.67 11.99
N LEU A 327 -4.05 -0.27 12.83
CA LEU A 327 -3.30 -0.76 13.99
C LEU A 327 -2.13 -1.68 13.61
N THR A 328 -2.02 -2.19 12.39
CA THR A 328 -0.90 -3.06 12.00
C THR A 328 0.37 -2.25 11.74
N ASP A 329 0.24 -1.09 11.08
CA ASP A 329 1.37 -0.37 10.51
C ASP A 329 1.84 0.78 11.40
N ILE A 330 0.90 1.58 11.93
CA ILE A 330 1.20 2.80 12.70
C ILE A 330 2.06 2.50 13.94
N PRO A 331 1.64 1.59 14.85
CA PRO A 331 2.46 1.26 16.02
C PRO A 331 3.74 0.52 15.65
N LEU A 332 3.76 -0.26 14.55
CA LEU A 332 4.97 -0.93 14.08
C LEU A 332 6.03 0.08 13.67
N ILE A 333 5.68 1.05 12.82
CA ILE A 333 6.60 2.10 12.37
C ILE A 333 7.17 2.86 13.55
N ALA A 334 6.30 3.30 14.46
CA ALA A 334 6.71 4.02 15.67
C ALA A 334 7.64 3.16 16.54
N PHE A 335 7.36 1.86 16.68
CA PHE A 335 8.22 0.95 17.42
C PHE A 335 9.60 0.79 16.79
N VAL A 336 9.68 0.62 15.47
CA VAL A 336 10.95 0.54 14.73
C VAL A 336 11.74 1.84 14.91
N GLN A 337 11.08 2.99 14.78
CA GLN A 337 11.72 4.31 14.95
C GLN A 337 12.26 4.53 16.38
N GLN A 338 11.59 4.01 17.40
CA GLN A 338 12.05 4.10 18.79
C GLN A 338 13.20 3.14 19.11
N ARG A 339 13.32 2.02 18.39
CA ARG A 339 14.28 0.95 18.71
C ARG A 339 15.53 0.94 17.85
N ILE A 340 15.44 1.35 16.59
CA ILE A 340 16.56 1.32 15.65
C ILE A 340 17.26 2.69 15.64
N PRO A 341 18.59 2.74 15.87
CA PRO A 341 19.34 3.99 15.77
C PRO A 341 19.20 4.66 14.39
N GLU A 342 19.16 5.99 14.38
CA GLU A 342 18.93 6.80 13.17
C GLU A 342 19.84 6.42 11.99
N ALA A 343 21.12 6.14 12.27
CA ALA A 343 22.10 5.73 11.26
C ALA A 343 21.69 4.48 10.44
N HIS A 344 20.92 3.58 11.07
CA HIS A 344 20.49 2.31 10.49
C HIS A 344 18.99 2.25 10.17
N LEU A 345 18.19 3.22 10.64
CA LEU A 345 16.72 3.23 10.53
C LEU A 345 16.24 3.07 9.09
N ALA A 346 16.77 3.87 8.16
CA ALA A 346 16.37 3.79 6.74
C ALA A 346 16.64 2.42 6.11
N LYS A 347 17.69 1.72 6.56
CA LYS A 347 18.07 0.39 6.02
C LYS A 347 17.17 -0.70 6.59
N ALA A 348 16.81 -0.59 7.88
CA ALA A 348 15.83 -1.47 8.51
C ALA A 348 14.44 -1.33 7.88
N LEU A 349 13.97 -0.09 7.68
CA LEU A 349 12.70 0.19 7.02
C LEU A 349 12.72 -0.26 5.55
N GLY A 350 13.84 -0.08 4.84
CA GLY A 350 13.99 -0.57 3.48
C GLY A 350 13.86 -2.10 3.37
N LEU A 351 14.36 -2.86 4.35
CA LEU A 351 14.18 -4.32 4.38
C LEU A 351 12.72 -4.70 4.67
N TRP A 352 12.04 -3.96 5.55
CA TRP A 352 10.63 -4.16 5.81
C TRP A 352 9.78 -3.93 4.55
N GLU A 353 10.00 -2.84 3.82
CA GLU A 353 9.33 -2.55 2.54
C GLU A 353 9.60 -3.62 1.48
N ALA A 354 10.83 -4.13 1.40
CA ALA A 354 11.15 -5.25 0.52
C ALA A 354 10.38 -6.53 0.90
N GLY A 355 10.22 -6.79 2.21
CA GLY A 355 9.40 -7.89 2.72
C GLY A 355 7.92 -7.73 2.38
N ILE A 356 7.37 -6.51 2.50
CA ILE A 356 5.99 -6.19 2.09
C ILE A 356 5.78 -6.51 0.62
N ALA A 357 6.67 -6.04 -0.26
CA ALA A 357 6.57 -6.29 -1.69
C ALA A 357 6.64 -7.79 -2.02
N GLY A 358 7.54 -8.53 -1.37
CA GLY A 358 7.64 -9.99 -1.52
C GLY A 358 6.36 -10.71 -1.07
N ALA A 359 5.81 -10.32 0.08
CA ALA A 359 4.55 -10.87 0.58
C ALA A 359 3.37 -10.59 -0.36
N LEU A 360 3.24 -9.37 -0.88
CA LEU A 360 2.18 -8.99 -1.82
C LEU A 360 2.33 -9.70 -3.18
N ALA A 361 3.53 -10.09 -3.59
CA ALA A 361 3.75 -10.88 -4.80
C ALA A 361 3.37 -12.36 -4.62
N VAL A 362 3.63 -12.94 -3.45
CA VAL A 362 3.35 -14.36 -3.16
C VAL A 362 1.90 -14.59 -2.74
N SER A 363 1.32 -13.67 -1.98
CA SER A 363 0.01 -13.86 -1.35
C SER A 363 -1.13 -14.16 -2.33
N PRO A 364 -1.27 -13.48 -3.49
CA PRO A 364 -2.33 -13.79 -4.45
C PRO A 364 -2.26 -15.23 -4.98
N PHE A 365 -1.06 -15.76 -5.22
CA PHE A 365 -0.91 -17.15 -5.65
C PHE A 365 -1.24 -18.14 -4.55
N LEU A 366 -0.79 -17.86 -3.32
CA LEU A 366 -1.14 -18.67 -2.15
C LEU A 366 -2.67 -18.70 -1.96
N ALA A 367 -3.31 -17.53 -1.97
CA ALA A 367 -4.74 -17.39 -1.82
C ALA A 367 -5.50 -18.12 -2.95
N SER A 368 -5.13 -17.88 -4.21
CA SER A 368 -5.73 -18.56 -5.35
C SER A 368 -5.64 -20.09 -5.25
N SER A 369 -4.44 -20.60 -4.91
CA SER A 369 -4.24 -22.04 -4.72
C SER A 369 -5.16 -22.59 -3.64
N VAL A 370 -5.18 -21.96 -2.46
CA VAL A 370 -6.04 -22.40 -1.35
C VAL A 370 -7.53 -22.34 -1.76
N ILE A 371 -7.98 -21.22 -2.34
CA ILE A 371 -9.36 -21.04 -2.82
C ILE A 371 -9.73 -22.12 -3.84
N GLY A 372 -8.82 -22.47 -4.76
CA GLY A 372 -9.06 -23.50 -5.77
C GLY A 372 -9.24 -24.92 -5.20
N HIS A 373 -8.62 -25.22 -4.05
CA HIS A 373 -8.70 -26.56 -3.44
C HIS A 373 -9.84 -26.69 -2.42
N ILE A 374 -10.08 -25.66 -1.60
CA ILE A 374 -11.02 -25.75 -0.47
C ILE A 374 -12.23 -24.82 -0.59
N GLY A 375 -12.31 -24.01 -1.64
CA GLY A 375 -13.35 -23.00 -1.83
C GLY A 375 -13.07 -21.70 -1.08
N VAL A 376 -13.68 -20.60 -1.54
CA VAL A 376 -13.44 -19.24 -1.01
C VAL A 376 -13.82 -19.11 0.47
N ASP A 377 -14.92 -19.74 0.87
CA ASP A 377 -15.45 -19.67 2.24
C ASP A 377 -14.46 -20.27 3.24
N ARG A 378 -14.01 -21.50 2.99
CA ARG A 378 -13.02 -22.18 3.84
C ARG A 378 -11.66 -21.51 3.77
N ALA A 379 -11.29 -20.96 2.60
CA ALA A 379 -10.06 -20.21 2.43
C ALA A 379 -10.00 -19.00 3.37
N PHE A 380 -11.07 -18.20 3.47
CA PHE A 380 -11.15 -17.09 4.43
C PHE A 380 -11.07 -17.54 5.89
N MET A 381 -11.72 -18.66 6.24
CA MET A 381 -11.65 -19.21 7.60
C MET A 381 -10.22 -19.66 7.94
N VAL A 382 -9.56 -20.40 7.04
CA VAL A 382 -8.19 -20.89 7.23
C VAL A 382 -7.20 -19.73 7.31
N SER A 383 -7.25 -18.77 6.38
CA SER A 383 -6.35 -17.62 6.41
C SER A 383 -6.50 -16.82 7.70
N SER A 384 -7.74 -16.65 8.17
CA SER A 384 -8.05 -15.91 9.39
C SER A 384 -7.56 -16.64 10.65
N ALA A 385 -7.74 -17.96 10.72
CA ALA A 385 -7.23 -18.78 11.82
C ALA A 385 -5.70 -18.76 11.87
N VAL A 386 -5.03 -18.88 10.72
CA VAL A 386 -3.57 -18.79 10.62
C VAL A 386 -3.08 -17.40 11.03
N LEU A 387 -3.78 -16.34 10.62
CA LEU A 387 -3.45 -14.97 10.98
C LEU A 387 -3.54 -14.74 12.50
N ILE A 388 -4.60 -15.25 13.14
CA ILE A 388 -4.75 -15.21 14.61
C ILE A 388 -3.62 -16.00 15.28
N ALA A 389 -3.30 -17.19 14.80
CA ALA A 389 -2.25 -18.02 15.36
C ALA A 389 -0.86 -17.34 15.29
N ILE A 390 -0.52 -16.75 14.15
CA ILE A 390 0.72 -15.97 13.97
C ILE A 390 0.80 -14.81 14.96
N ALA A 391 -0.29 -14.05 15.09
CA ALA A 391 -0.36 -12.91 16.00
C ALA A 391 -0.19 -13.34 17.47
N LEU A 392 -0.89 -14.39 17.91
CA LEU A 392 -0.77 -14.89 19.28
C LEU A 392 0.62 -15.44 19.59
N ALA A 393 1.21 -16.22 18.66
CA ALA A 393 2.56 -16.75 18.82
C ALA A 393 3.60 -15.62 18.94
N ALA A 394 3.51 -14.59 18.10
CA ALA A 394 4.40 -13.44 18.16
C ALA A 394 4.20 -12.60 19.44
N ALA A 395 2.97 -12.45 19.93
CA ALA A 395 2.69 -11.79 21.21
C ALA A 395 3.31 -12.55 22.40
N VAL A 396 3.24 -13.89 22.41
CA VAL A 396 3.90 -14.74 23.41
C VAL A 396 5.42 -14.60 23.33
N ALA A 397 6.00 -14.61 22.12
CA ALA A 397 7.44 -14.41 21.94
C ALA A 397 7.90 -13.05 22.49
N LEU A 398 7.18 -11.97 22.17
CA LEU A 398 7.52 -10.62 22.64
C LEU A 398 7.42 -10.45 24.17
N THR A 399 6.41 -11.07 24.79
CA THR A 399 6.26 -11.03 26.25
C THR A 399 7.35 -11.84 26.95
N ALA A 400 7.72 -13.01 26.44
CA ALA A 400 8.84 -13.80 26.93
C ALA A 400 10.18 -13.05 26.86
N MET A 401 10.44 -12.36 25.74
CA MET A 401 11.65 -11.54 25.56
C MET A 401 11.70 -10.34 26.52
N SER A 402 10.55 -9.73 26.80
CA SER A 402 10.47 -8.61 27.76
C SER A 402 10.74 -9.08 29.19
N GLY A 403 10.20 -10.25 29.58
CA GLY A 403 10.42 -10.85 30.89
C GLY A 403 11.87 -11.31 31.14
N ALA A 404 12.59 -11.72 30.09
CA ALA A 404 14.00 -12.09 30.18
C ALA A 404 14.93 -10.89 30.48
N ARG A 405 14.59 -9.69 29.96
CA ARG A 405 15.38 -8.45 30.20
C ARG A 405 15.15 -7.83 31.58
N SER A 406 14.03 -8.15 32.23
CA SER A 406 13.68 -7.64 33.57
C SER A 406 14.23 -8.48 34.73
N ARG A 407 14.90 -9.61 34.47
CA ARG A 407 15.55 -10.38 35.54
C ARG A 407 16.83 -9.64 35.98
N PRO A 408 16.95 -9.22 37.24
CA PRO A 408 18.18 -8.62 37.74
C PRO A 408 19.30 -9.66 37.59
N THR A 409 20.38 -9.32 36.89
CA THR A 409 21.65 -10.03 37.04
C THR A 409 22.00 -10.02 38.52
N GLU A 410 21.91 -11.17 39.18
CA GLU A 410 22.50 -11.37 40.50
C GLU A 410 23.94 -10.89 40.43
N ARG A 411 24.23 -9.83 41.17
CA ARG A 411 25.62 -9.40 41.42
C ARG A 411 26.31 -10.62 42.02
N VAL A 412 27.23 -11.20 41.26
CA VAL A 412 28.28 -12.05 41.84
C VAL A 412 29.04 -11.13 42.79
N THR A 413 28.68 -11.19 44.06
CA THR A 413 29.39 -10.58 45.17
C THR A 413 30.78 -11.21 45.16
N VAL A 414 31.74 -10.51 44.58
CA VAL A 414 33.16 -10.80 44.78
C VAL A 414 33.41 -10.57 46.27
N LEU A 415 33.46 -11.66 47.03
CA LEU A 415 33.99 -11.65 48.39
C LEU A 415 35.48 -11.36 48.29
N SER A 416 35.81 -10.06 48.27
CA SER A 416 37.12 -9.57 48.67
C SER A 416 37.10 -9.42 50.19
N GLN A 417 37.83 -10.28 50.89
CA GLN A 417 38.29 -10.06 52.25
C GLN A 417 39.69 -10.69 52.39
N PRO A 418 40.51 -10.17 53.31
CA PRO A 418 41.77 -9.47 53.00
C PRO A 418 43.05 -10.32 53.06
#